data_AF-A0A1F6UWS6-F1
#
_entry.id   AF-A0A1F6UWS6-F1
#
_cell.length_a   1.000
_cell.length_b   1.000
_cell.length_c   1.000
_cell.angle_alpha   90.00
_cell.angle_beta   90.00
_cell.angle_gamma   90.00
#
_symmetry.space_group_name_H-M   'P 1'
#
loop_
_entity.id
_entity.type
_entity.pdbx_description
1 polymer ?
#
loop_
_entity_poly.entity_id
_entity_poly.type
_entity_poly.pdbx_seq_one_letter_code
_entity_poly.pdbx_strand_id
1 'polypeptide(L)'
;MEITMRIAELNIGEIHFHNQAFARGGTIEGWLSEAVAKLAVWRDRVRQREVLACMDQFALRDIGATRADVWRELRKAPWEA
;
A
#
# COMPACT_ATOMS: atom_id res chain seq x y z
N MET A 1 -8.46 -3.01 36.41
CA MET A 1 -9.56 -2.90 35.43
C MET A 1 -8.90 -2.64 34.10
N GLU A 2 -8.88 -3.66 33.24
CA GLU A 2 -8.00 -3.78 32.08
C GLU A 2 -8.44 -2.83 30.96
N ILE A 3 -7.53 -1.96 30.52
CA ILE A 3 -7.69 -1.15 29.31
C ILE A 3 -7.17 -2.02 28.16
N THR A 4 -7.99 -2.99 27.74
CA THR A 4 -7.72 -3.81 26.56
C THR A 4 -8.12 -2.98 25.33
N MET A 5 -7.28 -2.01 24.97
CA MET A 5 -7.44 -1.21 23.77
C MET A 5 -7.22 -2.14 22.56
N ARG A 6 -8.30 -2.57 21.91
CA ARG A 6 -8.28 -3.43 20.73
C ARG A 6 -7.59 -2.71 19.58
N ILE A 7 -6.45 -3.24 19.15
CA ILE A 7 -5.74 -2.87 17.91
C ILE A 7 -6.65 -2.97 16.66
N ALA A 8 -7.82 -3.61 16.75
CA ALA A 8 -8.82 -3.69 15.69
C ALA A 8 -9.54 -2.36 15.35
N GLU A 9 -9.42 -1.31 16.16
CA GLU A 9 -10.02 0.02 15.88
C GLU A 9 -9.07 0.98 15.16
N LEU A 10 -7.80 0.60 14.95
CA LEU A 10 -6.91 1.32 14.04
C LEU A 10 -7.30 0.97 12.60
N ASN A 11 -8.34 1.67 12.17
CA ASN A 11 -8.93 1.74 10.84
C ASN A 11 -7.89 2.11 9.77
N ILE A 12 -7.03 1.15 9.43
CA ILE A 12 -6.11 1.17 8.29
C ILE A 12 -6.57 0.02 7.38
N GLY A 13 -7.70 0.22 6.70
CA GLY A 13 -8.24 -0.83 5.84
C GLY A 13 -9.32 -0.36 4.88
N GLU A 14 -10.19 0.56 5.30
CA GLU A 14 -11.20 1.11 4.39
C GLU A 14 -10.68 2.35 3.66
N ILE A 15 -9.76 2.14 2.72
CA ILE A 15 -9.79 3.04 1.56
C ILE A 15 -10.94 2.55 0.68
N HIS A 16 -12.15 2.92 1.09
CA HIS A 16 -13.40 2.71 0.36
C HIS A 16 -13.39 3.59 -0.90
N PHE A 17 -12.52 3.28 -1.86
CA PHE A 17 -12.60 3.84 -3.19
C PHE A 17 -13.88 3.31 -3.83
N HIS A 18 -14.89 4.19 -3.89
CA HIS A 18 -16.10 3.98 -4.66
C HIS A 18 -15.74 3.81 -6.14
N ASN A 19 -15.44 2.58 -6.55
CA ASN A 19 -15.32 2.19 -7.95
C ASN A 19 -16.71 1.91 -8.53
N GLN A 20 -17.53 2.95 -8.66
CA GLN A 20 -18.82 2.90 -9.35
C GLN A 20 -18.78 3.57 -10.74
N ALA A 21 -17.61 3.68 -11.38
CA ALA A 21 -17.47 4.41 -12.64
C ALA A 21 -17.36 3.53 -13.90
N PHE A 22 -17.82 2.27 -13.86
CA PHE A 22 -17.97 1.44 -15.06
C PHE A 22 -19.37 1.56 -15.66
N ALA A 23 -19.82 2.78 -15.93
CA ALA A 23 -20.96 3.04 -16.81
C ALA A 23 -20.44 3.45 -18.19
N ARG A 24 -20.40 2.47 -19.10
CA ARG A 24 -20.38 2.55 -20.57
C ARG A 24 -20.40 3.99 -21.16
N GLY A 25 -19.23 4.59 -21.33
CA GLY A 25 -19.04 5.87 -22.02
C GLY A 25 -17.56 6.24 -22.01
N GLY A 26 -16.80 5.73 -22.97
CA GLY A 26 -15.34 5.87 -23.03
C GLY A 26 -14.89 7.28 -23.38
N THR A 27 -14.89 8.17 -22.39
CA THR A 27 -14.31 9.50 -22.51
C THR A 27 -12.83 9.40 -22.11
N ILE A 28 -11.97 10.12 -22.84
CA ILE A 28 -10.53 10.32 -22.56
C ILE A 28 -10.28 10.86 -21.14
N GLU A 29 -11.31 11.26 -20.42
CA GLU A 29 -11.22 11.62 -19.01
C GLU A 29 -11.17 10.40 -18.07
N GLY A 30 -11.88 9.32 -18.41
CA GLY A 30 -11.95 8.11 -17.58
C GLY A 30 -10.64 7.32 -17.53
N TRP A 31 -10.01 7.08 -18.68
CA TRP A 31 -8.71 6.39 -18.73
C TRP A 31 -7.58 7.20 -18.08
N LEU A 32 -7.62 8.54 -18.12
CA LEU A 32 -6.65 9.41 -17.45
C LEU A 32 -6.81 9.32 -15.94
N SER A 33 -8.04 9.39 -15.45
CA SER A 33 -8.35 9.23 -14.03
C SER A 33 -7.87 7.86 -13.51
N GLU A 34 -8.12 6.79 -14.28
CA GLU A 34 -7.66 5.44 -13.92
C GLU A 34 -6.13 5.32 -13.95
N ALA A 35 -5.47 5.92 -14.95
CA ALA A 35 -4.01 5.94 -15.03
C ALA A 35 -3.39 6.71 -13.84
N VAL A 36 -3.95 7.86 -13.48
CA VAL A 36 -3.50 8.65 -12.33
C VAL A 36 -3.70 7.88 -11.02
N ALA A 37 -4.83 7.20 -10.86
CA ALA A 37 -5.08 6.36 -9.68
C ALA A 37 -4.05 5.22 -9.57
N LYS A 38 -3.74 4.54 -10.68
CA LYS A 38 -2.69 3.50 -10.72
C LYS A 38 -1.31 4.07 -10.37
N LEU A 39 -0.95 5.22 -10.94
CA LEU A 39 0.31 5.90 -10.62
C LEU A 39 0.40 6.30 -9.14
N ALA A 40 -0.71 6.75 -8.54
CA ALA A 40 -0.75 7.10 -7.12
C ALA A 40 -0.48 5.87 -6.23
N VAL A 41 -1.08 4.72 -6.56
CA VAL A 41 -0.82 3.44 -5.86
C VAL A 41 0.64 3.01 -6.02
N TRP A 42 1.19 3.11 -7.23
CA TRP A 42 2.58 2.77 -7.49
C TRP A 42 3.54 3.65 -6.70
N ARG A 43 3.26 4.96 -6.62
CA ARG A 43 4.04 5.90 -5.81
C ARG A 43 3.99 5.56 -4.33
N ASP A 44 2.81 5.21 -3.82
CA ASP A 44 2.65 4.84 -2.41
C ASP A 44 3.43 3.56 -2.08
N ARG A 45 3.40 2.55 -2.96
CA ARG A 45 4.21 1.34 -2.82
C ARG A 45 5.71 1.62 -2.80
N VAL A 46 6.21 2.50 -3.68
CA VAL A 46 7.63 2.90 -3.66
C VAL A 46 7.98 3.54 -2.33
N ARG A 47 7.14 4.46 -1.83
CA ARG A 47 7.35 5.10 -0.53
C ARG A 47 7.36 4.11 0.62
N GLN A 48 6.44 3.16 0.65
CA GLN A 48 6.40 2.10 1.67
C GLN A 48 7.67 1.23 1.62
N ARG A 49 8.17 0.91 0.43
CA ARG A 49 9.41 0.17 0.24
C ARG A 49 10.64 0.95 0.71
N GLU A 50 10.71 2.26 0.47
CA GLU A 50 11.78 3.12 1.03
C GLU A 50 11.76 3.11 2.56
N VAL A 51 10.58 3.16 3.18
CA VAL A 51 10.44 3.05 4.65
C VAL A 51 10.96 1.69 5.13
N LEU A 52 10.59 0.59 4.48
CA LEU A 52 11.10 -0.75 4.76
C LEU A 52 12.62 -0.85 4.62
N ALA A 53 13.21 -0.18 3.62
CA ALA A 53 14.66 -0.14 3.42
C ALA A 53 15.39 0.61 4.54
N CYS A 54 14.76 1.63 5.13
CA CYS A 54 15.31 2.43 6.21
C CYS A 54 15.05 1.85 7.61
N MET A 55 14.23 0.80 7.74
CA MET A 55 13.94 0.18 9.04
C MET A 55 15.17 -0.56 9.60
N ASP A 56 15.39 -0.37 10.90
CA ASP A 56 16.40 -1.13 11.63
C ASP A 56 15.97 -2.60 11.83
N GLN A 57 16.93 -3.48 12.09
CA GLN A 57 16.72 -4.92 12.24
C GLN A 57 15.72 -5.26 13.34
N PHE A 58 15.68 -4.48 14.43
CA PHE A 58 14.70 -4.66 15.50
C PHE A 58 13.27 -4.37 15.02
N ALA A 59 13.07 -3.28 14.27
CA ALA A 59 11.77 -2.93 13.70
C ALA A 59 11.31 -3.96 12.67
N LEU A 60 12.22 -4.45 11.83
CA LEU A 60 11.93 -5.53 10.88
C LEU A 60 11.50 -6.82 11.60
N ARG A 61 12.18 -7.17 12.71
CA ARG A 61 11.84 -8.34 13.50
C ARG A 61 10.48 -8.20 14.20
N ASP A 62 10.12 -7.01 14.65
CA ASP A 62 8.84 -6.72 15.29
C ASP A 62 7.66 -6.98 14.34
N ILE A 63 7.82 -6.61 13.06
CA ILE A 63 6.84 -6.91 12.00
C ILE A 63 7.00 -8.31 11.38
N GLY A 64 7.88 -9.15 11.93
CA GLY A 64 8.12 -10.51 11.44
C GLY A 64 8.83 -10.62 10.08
N ALA A 65 9.49 -9.55 9.62
CA ALA A 65 10.22 -9.52 8.36
C ALA A 65 11.72 -9.75 8.56
N THR A 66 12.35 -10.44 7.60
CA THR A 66 13.82 -10.54 7.54
C THR A 66 14.40 -9.54 6.55
N ARG A 67 15.71 -9.28 6.64
CA ARG A 67 16.40 -8.48 5.62
C ARG A 67 16.32 -9.08 4.22
N ALA A 68 16.24 -10.40 4.10
CA ALA A 68 16.07 -11.07 2.82
C ALA A 68 14.69 -10.81 2.21
N ASP A 69 13.64 -10.75 3.05
CA ASP A 69 12.28 -10.41 2.61
C ASP A 69 12.21 -8.97 2.13
N VAL A 70 12.81 -8.04 2.87
CA VAL A 70 12.94 -6.63 2.45
C VAL A 70 13.67 -6.52 1.11
N TRP A 71 14.78 -7.25 0.94
CA TRP A 71 15.54 -7.26 -0.31
C TRP A 71 14.73 -7.79 -1.49
N ARG A 72 13.92 -8.84 -1.28
CA ARG A 72 13.00 -9.35 -2.31
C ARG A 72 11.93 -8.33 -2.65
N GLU A 73 11.35 -7.68 -1.65
CA GLU A 73 10.28 -6.71 -1.84
C GLU A 73 10.78 -5.44 -2.56
N LEU A 74 11.99 -4.99 -2.26
CA LEU A 74 12.63 -3.84 -2.93
C LEU A 74 12.89 -4.07 -4.42
N ARG A 75 13.05 -5.33 -4.84
CA ARG A 75 13.31 -5.67 -6.25
C ARG A 75 12.05 -5.78 -7.09
N LYS A 76 10.87 -5.87 -6.48
CA LYS A 76 9.61 -5.91 -7.22
C LYS A 76 9.40 -4.59 -7.93
N ALA A 77 8.84 -4.64 -9.13
CA ALA A 77 8.35 -3.43 -9.78
C ALA A 77 7.15 -2.86 -9.00
N PRO A 78 6.83 -1.56 -9.12
CA PRO A 78 5.74 -0.96 -8.35
C PRO A 78 4.34 -1.46 -8.75
N TRP A 79 4.21 -2.01 -9.97
CA TRP A 79 2.98 -2.67 -10.43
C TRP A 79 2.85 -4.13 -9.98
N GLU A 80 3.92 -4.74 -9.45
CA GLU A 80 3.90 -6.10 -8.93
C GLU A 80 3.47 -6.09 -7.46
N ALA A 81 2.49 -6.93 -7.13
CA ALA A 81 2.05 -7.21 -5.76
C ALA A 81 2.88 -8.37 -5.18
#